data_AF-A0A0D0BG73-F1
#
_entry.id   AF-A0A0D0BG73-F1
#
_cell.length_a   1.000
_cell.length_b   1.000
_cell.length_c   1.000
_cell.angle_alpha   90.00
_cell.angle_beta   90.00
_cell.angle_gamma   90.00
#
_symmetry.space_group_name_H-M   'P 1'
#
loop_
_entity.id
_entity.type
_entity.pdbx_description
1 polymer ?
#
loop_
_entity_poly.entity_id
_entity_poly.type
_entity_poly.pdbx_seq_one_letter_code
_entity_poly.pdbx_strand_id
1 'polypeptide(L)'
;MDGLTDPFVFSPVVYTGNGTIARINAAVAAKHVTPLTLELGGKSLVIVDSKCDLELAAKRTMWGKVTNCGQICVSPNHALISPSALPRYVEGLKKVYKEMRPANQGAALGSDLYVYIIDLQHFNRIKGLKMSQLGLLDKTRGKILIGGRIDKEVLKVEPTVVLVKEGDVLLEPETFGLILTIVDLKEEGFVRKACDWCVS
;
A
#
# COMPACT_ATOMS: atom_id res chain seq x y z
N MET A 1 26.71 -17.51 -40.03
CA MET A 1 25.33 -17.37 -39.54
C MET A 1 25.23 -16.18 -38.59
N ASP A 2 25.66 -15.02 -39.08
CA ASP A 2 24.89 -13.78 -39.12
C ASP A 2 23.41 -13.97 -38.78
N GLY A 3 23.09 -13.87 -37.48
CA GLY A 3 21.77 -14.06 -36.87
C GLY A 3 20.72 -12.99 -37.21
N LEU A 4 20.71 -12.52 -38.47
CA LEU A 4 19.74 -11.58 -39.03
C LEU A 4 18.48 -12.27 -39.59
N THR A 5 18.44 -13.60 -39.60
CA THR A 5 17.32 -14.38 -40.18
C THR A 5 16.68 -15.34 -39.19
N ASP A 6 16.94 -15.22 -37.89
CA ASP A 6 16.22 -16.04 -36.92
C ASP A 6 14.82 -15.44 -36.70
N PRO A 7 13.73 -16.14 -37.08
CA PRO A 7 12.37 -15.65 -36.93
C PRO A 7 11.88 -15.69 -35.47
N PHE A 8 12.78 -15.46 -34.50
CA PHE A 8 12.46 -15.31 -33.07
C PHE A 8 11.52 -14.12 -32.87
N VAL A 9 10.24 -14.46 -33.01
CA VAL A 9 9.01 -13.80 -32.65
C VAL A 9 9.24 -12.48 -31.91
N PHE A 10 8.99 -11.36 -32.60
CA PHE A 10 8.78 -10.03 -32.04
C PHE A 10 7.47 -9.98 -31.21
N SER A 11 7.31 -10.89 -30.26
CA SER A 11 6.15 -10.93 -29.38
C SER A 11 6.21 -9.75 -28.41
N PRO A 12 5.11 -9.02 -28.23
CA PRO A 12 5.01 -8.06 -27.14
C PRO A 12 5.19 -8.80 -25.80
N VAL A 13 5.95 -8.19 -24.90
CA VAL A 13 6.19 -8.72 -23.56
C VAL A 13 5.38 -7.91 -22.54
N VAL A 14 4.68 -8.61 -21.64
CA VAL A 14 3.94 -8.00 -20.54
C VAL A 14 4.61 -8.40 -19.23
N TYR A 15 4.90 -7.41 -18.38
CA TYR A 15 5.48 -7.64 -17.05
C TYR A 15 4.67 -6.91 -15.98
N THR A 16 4.30 -7.65 -14.94
CA THR A 16 3.69 -7.10 -13.72
C THR A 16 4.62 -7.32 -12.53
N GLY A 17 4.95 -6.26 -11.81
CA GLY A 17 5.82 -6.37 -10.62
C GLY A 17 6.46 -5.06 -10.20
N ASN A 18 7.71 -5.12 -9.72
CA ASN A 18 8.37 -3.94 -9.18
C ASN A 18 9.20 -3.19 -10.24
N GLY A 19 9.40 -1.88 -10.01
CA GLY A 19 10.14 -1.01 -10.93
C GLY A 19 11.62 -1.40 -11.11
N THR A 20 12.24 -2.07 -10.14
CA THR A 20 13.64 -2.51 -10.26
C THR A 20 13.80 -3.56 -11.34
N ILE A 21 12.97 -4.60 -11.34
CA ILE A 21 13.00 -5.64 -12.37
C ILE A 21 12.45 -5.11 -13.70
N ALA A 22 11.45 -4.23 -13.66
CA ALA A 22 10.92 -3.60 -14.86
C ALA A 22 11.99 -2.83 -15.65
N ARG A 23 12.89 -2.11 -14.97
CA ARG A 23 14.03 -1.42 -15.61
C ARG A 23 15.00 -2.40 -16.28
N ILE A 24 15.23 -3.56 -15.67
CA ILE A 24 16.06 -4.62 -16.26
C ILE A 24 15.40 -5.15 -17.53
N ASN A 25 14.10 -5.46 -17.47
CA ASN A 25 13.33 -5.94 -18.62
C ASN A 25 13.33 -4.90 -19.76
N ALA A 26 13.16 -3.62 -19.43
CA ALA A 26 13.21 -2.52 -20.40
C ALA A 26 14.58 -2.42 -21.09
N ALA A 27 15.69 -2.55 -20.35
CA ALA A 27 17.03 -2.52 -20.91
C ALA A 27 17.32 -3.70 -21.85
N VAL A 28 16.75 -4.87 -21.57
CA VAL A 28 16.87 -6.05 -22.45
C VAL A 28 16.01 -5.89 -23.70
N ALA A 29 14.73 -5.51 -23.55
CA ALA A 29 13.80 -5.33 -24.66
C ALA A 29 14.27 -4.26 -25.66
N ALA A 30 14.92 -3.20 -25.18
CA ALA A 30 15.46 -2.14 -26.03
C ALA A 30 16.50 -2.66 -27.04
N LYS A 31 17.27 -3.71 -26.69
CA LYS A 31 18.27 -4.33 -27.60
C LYS A 31 17.63 -5.01 -28.82
N HIS A 32 16.34 -5.34 -28.73
CA HIS A 32 15.59 -6.10 -29.73
C HIS A 32 14.41 -5.30 -30.29
N VAL A 33 14.25 -4.04 -29.90
CA VAL A 33 13.09 -3.19 -30.27
C VAL A 33 11.76 -3.88 -29.94
N THR A 34 11.73 -4.63 -28.83
CA THR A 34 10.56 -5.41 -28.41
C THR A 34 9.55 -4.51 -27.70
N PRO A 35 8.28 -4.49 -28.12
CA PRO A 35 7.22 -3.77 -27.39
C PRO A 35 7.06 -4.31 -25.97
N LEU A 36 6.88 -3.41 -25.00
CA LEU A 36 6.67 -3.74 -23.59
C LEU A 36 5.43 -3.08 -23.01
N THR A 37 4.69 -3.84 -22.22
CA THR A 37 3.69 -3.34 -21.27
C THR A 37 4.19 -3.62 -19.85
N LEU A 38 4.29 -2.57 -19.02
CA LEU A 38 4.79 -2.65 -17.65
C LEU A 38 3.69 -2.21 -16.67
N GLU A 39 3.16 -3.15 -15.90
CA GLU A 39 2.20 -2.90 -14.82
C GLU A 39 2.93 -2.93 -13.47
N LEU A 40 3.22 -1.74 -12.93
CA LEU A 40 4.09 -1.60 -11.75
C LEU A 40 3.29 -1.25 -10.48
N GLY A 41 3.99 -1.28 -9.36
CA GLY A 41 3.48 -0.77 -8.08
C GLY A 41 3.25 0.74 -8.09
N GLY A 42 2.61 1.24 -7.04
CA GLY A 42 2.33 2.66 -6.89
C GLY A 42 1.78 3.04 -5.52
N LYS A 43 1.83 4.33 -5.20
CA LYS A 43 1.28 4.87 -3.95
C LYS A 43 -0.14 5.34 -4.18
N SER A 44 -1.07 4.40 -4.32
CA SER A 44 -2.49 4.70 -4.58
C SER A 44 -3.09 5.57 -3.47
N LEU A 45 -3.64 6.72 -3.86
CA LEU A 45 -4.17 7.71 -2.93
C LEU A 45 -5.68 7.65 -2.83
N VAL A 46 -6.19 7.94 -1.62
CA VAL A 46 -7.61 8.16 -1.37
C VAL A 46 -7.79 9.61 -0.95
N ILE A 47 -8.50 10.40 -1.74
CA ILE A 47 -8.81 11.78 -1.40
C ILE A 47 -10.19 11.80 -0.73
N VAL A 48 -10.27 12.31 0.50
CA VAL A 48 -11.51 12.39 1.28
C VAL A 48 -11.78 13.85 1.66
N ASP A 49 -12.78 14.42 1.01
CA ASP A 49 -13.28 15.77 1.28
C ASP A 49 -14.37 15.74 2.36
N SER A 50 -14.55 16.85 3.08
CA SER A 50 -15.58 17.00 4.13
C SER A 50 -17.03 16.85 3.62
N LYS A 51 -17.26 17.03 2.32
CA LYS A 51 -18.56 16.84 1.66
C LYS A 51 -18.85 15.38 1.29
N CYS A 52 -17.88 14.48 1.41
CA CYS A 52 -18.09 13.06 1.13
C CYS A 52 -18.94 12.39 2.23
N ASP A 53 -19.56 11.26 1.88
CA ASP A 53 -20.03 10.31 2.89
C ASP A 53 -18.79 9.66 3.56
N LEU A 54 -18.42 10.19 4.72
CA LEU A 54 -17.21 9.80 5.43
C LEU A 54 -17.26 8.38 5.98
N GLU A 55 -18.45 7.88 6.35
CA GLU A 55 -18.61 6.50 6.81
C GLU A 55 -18.44 5.52 5.66
N LEU A 56 -19.06 5.80 4.51
CA LEU A 56 -18.92 4.97 3.31
C LEU A 56 -17.48 5.02 2.78
N ALA A 57 -16.86 6.20 2.75
CA ALA A 57 -15.48 6.37 2.35
C ALA A 57 -14.54 5.57 3.24
N ALA A 58 -14.72 5.63 4.57
CA ALA A 58 -13.95 4.85 5.52
C ALA A 58 -14.12 3.33 5.29
N LYS A 59 -15.37 2.87 5.10
CA LYS A 59 -15.67 1.46 4.82
C LYS A 59 -14.97 0.95 3.56
N ARG A 60 -15.08 1.69 2.46
CA ARG A 60 -14.45 1.33 1.18
C ARG A 60 -12.92 1.36 1.26
N THR A 61 -12.36 2.36 1.94
CA THR A 61 -10.91 2.47 2.11
C THR A 61 -10.36 1.31 2.94
N MET A 62 -10.97 1.03 4.08
CA MET A 62 -10.55 -0.09 4.94
C MET A 62 -10.66 -1.42 4.21
N TRP A 63 -11.78 -1.66 3.51
CA TRP A 63 -11.97 -2.89 2.74
C TRP A 63 -10.88 -3.06 1.66
N GLY A 64 -10.65 -2.04 0.84
CA GLY A 64 -9.58 -2.08 -0.17
C GLY A 64 -8.18 -2.29 0.43
N LYS A 65 -7.95 -1.81 1.65
CA LYS A 65 -6.68 -2.00 2.35
C LYS A 65 -6.48 -3.42 2.86
N VAL A 66 -7.52 -4.04 3.39
CA VAL A 66 -7.39 -5.38 3.99
C VAL A 66 -7.50 -6.50 2.96
N THR A 67 -8.07 -6.25 1.77
CA THR A 67 -8.09 -7.22 0.67
C THR A 67 -6.66 -7.64 0.29
N ASN A 68 -6.43 -8.96 0.20
CA ASN A 68 -5.11 -9.57 -0.02
C ASN A 68 -4.00 -9.06 0.95
N CYS A 69 -4.38 -8.68 2.16
CA CYS A 69 -3.47 -8.05 3.12
C CYS A 69 -2.76 -6.80 2.55
N GLY A 70 -3.44 -6.03 1.70
CA GLY A 70 -2.90 -4.83 1.07
C GLY A 70 -1.78 -5.09 0.06
N GLN A 71 -1.50 -6.35 -0.29
CA GLN A 71 -0.54 -6.76 -1.31
C GLN A 71 -1.18 -6.66 -2.70
N ILE A 72 -1.62 -5.45 -3.06
CA ILE A 72 -2.25 -5.12 -4.35
C ILE A 72 -1.66 -3.78 -4.79
N CYS A 73 -1.22 -3.66 -6.05
CA CYS A 73 -0.62 -2.43 -6.60
C CYS A 73 -1.56 -1.21 -6.49
N VAL A 74 -2.87 -1.44 -6.52
CA VAL A 74 -3.91 -0.41 -6.36
C VAL A 74 -4.47 -0.31 -4.94
N SER A 75 -3.85 -0.97 -3.94
CA SER A 75 -4.31 -0.91 -2.56
C SER A 75 -4.20 0.51 -2.00
N PRO A 76 -5.19 1.02 -1.25
CA PRO A 76 -5.10 2.32 -0.58
C PRO A 76 -3.80 2.44 0.23
N ASN A 77 -2.94 3.36 -0.19
CA ASN A 77 -1.65 3.59 0.45
C ASN A 77 -1.77 4.73 1.47
N HIS A 78 -2.19 5.89 0.97
CA HIS A 78 -2.37 7.08 1.79
C HIS A 78 -3.76 7.69 1.55
N ALA A 79 -4.41 8.10 2.64
CA ALA A 79 -5.64 8.89 2.61
C ALA A 79 -5.31 10.36 2.89
N LEU A 80 -5.59 11.24 1.94
CA LEU A 80 -5.50 12.69 2.11
C LEU A 80 -6.85 13.17 2.63
N ILE A 81 -6.86 13.82 3.80
CA ILE A 81 -8.09 14.20 4.46
C ILE A 81 -8.01 15.60 5.05
N SER A 82 -9.13 16.32 4.99
CA SER A 82 -9.22 17.64 5.59
C SER A 82 -9.34 17.56 7.12
N PRO A 83 -8.82 18.54 7.86
CA PRO A 83 -8.88 18.52 9.32
C PRO A 83 -10.31 18.41 9.86
N SER A 84 -11.30 18.99 9.17
CA SER A 84 -12.72 18.93 9.55
C SER A 84 -13.33 17.54 9.34
N ALA A 85 -12.89 16.80 8.32
CA ALA A 85 -13.38 15.45 8.02
C ALA A 85 -12.70 14.35 8.86
N LEU A 86 -11.47 14.60 9.31
CA LEU A 86 -10.61 13.61 9.98
C LEU A 86 -11.30 12.88 11.15
N PRO A 87 -11.96 13.54 12.12
CA PRO A 87 -12.54 12.85 13.27
C PRO A 87 -13.59 11.81 12.88
N ARG A 88 -14.54 12.20 12.01
CA ARG A 88 -15.64 11.34 11.55
C ARG A 88 -15.14 10.18 10.67
N TYR A 89 -14.16 10.45 9.81
CA TYR A 89 -13.55 9.41 8.98
C TYR A 89 -12.82 8.35 9.82
N VAL A 90 -12.04 8.78 10.81
CA VAL A 90 -11.34 7.87 11.74
C VAL A 90 -12.33 7.05 12.56
N GLU A 91 -13.44 7.64 13.00
CA GLU A 91 -14.52 6.91 13.67
C GLU A 91 -15.12 5.83 12.75
N GLY A 92 -15.42 6.17 11.50
CA GLY A 92 -15.88 5.21 10.48
C GLY A 92 -14.89 4.06 10.29
N LEU A 93 -13.58 4.36 10.20
CA LEU A 93 -12.54 3.33 10.08
C LEU A 93 -12.52 2.40 11.30
N LYS A 94 -12.64 2.96 12.52
CA LYS A 94 -12.69 2.18 13.76
C LYS A 94 -13.93 1.29 13.83
N LYS A 95 -15.08 1.78 13.38
CA LYS A 95 -16.33 1.00 13.30
C LYS A 95 -16.16 -0.19 12.36
N VAL A 96 -15.70 0.05 11.14
CA VAL A 96 -15.45 -0.99 10.14
C VAL A 96 -14.40 -1.98 10.62
N TYR A 97 -13.34 -1.50 11.27
CA TYR A 97 -12.31 -2.34 11.86
C TYR A 97 -12.88 -3.33 12.89
N LYS A 98 -13.76 -2.85 13.79
CA LYS A 98 -14.44 -3.67 14.79
C LYS A 98 -15.43 -4.66 14.17
N GLU A 99 -16.19 -4.23 13.15
CA GLU A 99 -17.14 -5.09 12.42
C GLU A 99 -16.41 -6.23 11.70
N MET A 100 -15.28 -5.94 11.07
CA MET A 100 -14.42 -6.94 10.44
C MET A 100 -13.73 -7.86 11.45
N ARG A 101 -13.57 -7.41 12.71
CA ARG A 101 -12.80 -8.11 13.74
C ARG A 101 -13.45 -8.03 15.11
N PRO A 102 -14.54 -8.80 15.31
CA PRO A 102 -15.16 -8.93 16.62
C PRO A 102 -14.15 -9.47 17.66
N ALA A 103 -14.03 -8.80 18.81
CA ALA A 103 -13.05 -9.15 19.85
C ALA A 103 -13.21 -10.58 20.40
N ASN A 104 -14.42 -11.15 20.29
CA ASN A 104 -14.76 -12.51 20.66
C ASN A 104 -14.22 -13.59 19.70
N GLN A 105 -13.58 -13.23 18.59
CA GLN A 105 -12.99 -14.15 17.60
C GLN A 105 -11.45 -14.10 17.57
N GLY A 106 -10.80 -13.62 18.64
CA GLY A 106 -9.33 -13.55 18.71
C GLY A 106 -8.69 -12.35 18.02
N ALA A 107 -9.49 -11.33 17.65
CA ALA A 107 -9.06 -10.13 16.92
C ALA A 107 -8.34 -10.46 15.58
N ALA A 108 -7.57 -9.52 15.00
CA ALA A 108 -6.93 -9.73 13.70
C ALA A 108 -5.97 -10.93 13.66
N LEU A 109 -5.32 -11.22 14.78
CA LEU A 109 -4.23 -12.20 14.86
C LEU A 109 -4.76 -13.63 15.07
N GLY A 110 -5.90 -13.78 15.75
CA GLY A 110 -6.57 -15.05 16.00
C GLY A 110 -7.51 -15.54 14.89
N SER A 111 -7.72 -14.76 13.83
CA SER A 111 -8.59 -15.15 12.71
C SER A 111 -7.83 -15.93 11.63
N ASP A 112 -8.45 -17.02 11.16
CA ASP A 112 -8.00 -17.82 10.01
C ASP A 112 -8.24 -17.14 8.65
N LEU A 113 -9.07 -16.10 8.62
CA LEU A 113 -9.35 -15.30 7.42
C LEU A 113 -8.21 -14.34 7.05
N TYR A 114 -7.11 -14.38 7.81
CA TYR A 114 -5.96 -13.53 7.56
C TYR A 114 -4.92 -14.23 6.71
N VAL A 115 -4.66 -13.65 5.53
CA VAL A 115 -3.67 -14.15 4.58
C VAL A 115 -2.27 -13.86 5.11
N TYR A 116 -1.39 -14.85 5.03
CA TYR A 116 0.01 -14.72 5.43
C TYR A 116 0.76 -13.79 4.47
N ILE A 117 1.79 -13.12 4.97
CA ILE A 117 2.77 -12.45 4.11
C ILE A 117 3.47 -13.54 3.28
N ILE A 118 3.43 -13.39 1.95
CA ILE A 118 3.62 -14.48 0.98
C ILE A 118 4.95 -15.24 1.09
N ASP A 119 6.01 -14.61 1.58
CA ASP A 119 7.34 -15.24 1.60
C ASP A 119 8.24 -14.74 2.75
N LEU A 120 9.15 -15.61 3.20
CA LEU A 120 10.25 -15.33 4.11
C LEU A 120 11.17 -14.22 3.59
N GLN A 121 11.32 -13.95 2.29
CA GLN A 121 12.02 -12.73 1.82
C GLN A 121 11.16 -11.47 1.94
N HIS A 122 9.84 -11.53 1.82
CA HIS A 122 8.96 -10.41 2.18
C HIS A 122 8.93 -10.20 3.71
N PHE A 123 9.01 -11.29 4.49
CA PHE A 123 9.13 -11.26 5.95
C PHE A 123 10.55 -10.91 6.47
N ASN A 124 11.61 -11.23 5.73
CA ASN A 124 12.98 -10.86 6.09
C ASN A 124 13.35 -9.49 5.51
N ARG A 125 12.69 -9.05 4.44
CA ARG A 125 12.53 -7.62 4.14
C ARG A 125 11.87 -6.94 5.35
N ILE A 126 10.90 -7.58 6.02
CA ILE A 126 10.34 -7.20 7.33
C ILE A 126 11.36 -7.11 8.48
N LYS A 127 12.37 -7.98 8.56
CA LYS A 127 13.40 -7.93 9.62
C LYS A 127 14.67 -7.12 9.31
N GLY A 128 15.03 -6.90 8.05
CA GLY A 128 16.38 -6.44 7.68
C GLY A 128 16.48 -5.20 6.79
N LEU A 129 15.38 -4.72 6.20
CA LEU A 129 15.40 -3.54 5.34
C LEU A 129 14.67 -2.38 6.01
N LYS A 130 15.30 -1.20 5.94
CA LYS A 130 14.83 0.08 6.46
C LYS A 130 13.40 0.48 6.01
N MET A 131 12.79 -0.25 5.07
CA MET A 131 11.56 0.04 4.33
C MET A 131 10.47 -1.04 4.49
N SER A 132 10.55 -1.82 5.55
CA SER A 132 9.56 -2.86 5.83
C SER A 132 8.40 -2.36 6.68
N GLN A 133 7.26 -3.02 6.68
CA GLN A 133 6.11 -2.59 7.49
C GLN A 133 6.51 -2.37 8.97
N LEU A 134 7.27 -3.30 9.56
CA LEU A 134 7.84 -3.14 10.90
C LEU A 134 8.84 -1.98 10.98
N GLY A 135 9.83 -1.95 10.09
CA GLY A 135 10.88 -0.93 10.12
C GLY A 135 10.37 0.48 9.85
N LEU A 136 9.24 0.62 9.15
CA LEU A 136 8.56 1.89 8.92
C LEU A 136 7.74 2.30 10.15
N LEU A 137 7.04 1.36 10.80
CA LEU A 137 6.32 1.64 12.06
C LEU A 137 7.27 1.97 13.22
N ASP A 138 8.48 1.42 13.25
CA ASP A 138 9.49 1.76 14.27
C ASP A 138 10.09 3.16 14.06
N LYS A 139 10.02 3.71 12.85
CA LYS A 139 10.63 5.00 12.47
C LYS A 139 9.65 6.13 12.28
N THR A 140 8.38 5.81 12.10
CA THR A 140 7.33 6.82 11.93
C THR A 140 7.26 7.68 13.19
N ARG A 141 7.03 8.97 12.98
CA ARG A 141 6.63 9.91 14.04
C ARG A 141 5.11 10.04 14.09
N GLY A 142 4.41 9.28 13.26
CA GLY A 142 2.97 9.23 13.19
C GLY A 142 2.32 8.64 14.43
N LYS A 143 1.04 8.97 14.59
CA LYS A 143 0.19 8.45 15.66
C LYS A 143 -0.60 7.25 15.16
N ILE A 144 -0.39 6.09 15.77
CA ILE A 144 -1.21 4.90 15.50
C ILE A 144 -2.64 5.17 16.02
N LEU A 145 -3.62 5.09 15.12
CA LEU A 145 -5.05 5.30 15.41
C LEU A 145 -5.82 3.99 15.56
N ILE A 146 -5.38 2.96 14.83
CA ILE A 146 -5.98 1.62 14.78
C ILE A 146 -4.85 0.61 14.63
N GLY A 147 -4.95 -0.51 15.35
CA GLY A 147 -4.06 -1.66 15.21
C GLY A 147 -2.64 -1.41 15.71
N GLY A 148 -1.65 -1.85 14.93
CA GLY A 148 -0.22 -1.76 15.27
C GLY A 148 0.35 -3.01 15.95
N ARG A 149 -0.47 -4.05 16.19
CA ARG A 149 0.04 -5.30 16.76
C ARG A 149 0.62 -6.20 15.69
N ILE A 150 1.73 -6.83 16.03
CA ILE A 150 2.45 -7.71 15.12
C ILE A 150 2.85 -8.96 15.89
N ASP A 151 2.46 -10.10 15.36
CA ASP A 151 2.88 -11.41 15.84
C ASP A 151 4.01 -11.92 14.94
N LYS A 152 5.22 -11.95 15.50
CA LYS A 152 6.44 -12.33 14.79
C LYS A 152 6.61 -13.83 14.66
N GLU A 153 5.90 -14.63 15.47
CA GLU A 153 6.01 -16.09 15.44
C GLU A 153 5.20 -16.67 14.28
N VAL A 154 4.01 -16.11 14.03
CA VAL A 154 3.13 -16.53 12.94
C VAL A 154 3.10 -15.55 11.75
N LEU A 155 3.98 -14.56 11.74
CA LEU A 155 4.13 -13.56 10.68
C LEU A 155 2.85 -12.76 10.36
N LYS A 156 2.01 -12.52 11.37
CA LYS A 156 0.74 -11.79 11.21
C LYS A 156 0.88 -10.33 11.65
N VAL A 157 0.33 -9.43 10.85
CA VAL A 157 0.32 -7.99 11.10
C VAL A 157 -1.12 -7.50 11.15
N GLU A 158 -1.53 -6.83 12.21
CA GLU A 158 -2.85 -6.21 12.29
C GLU A 158 -2.96 -5.04 11.30
N PRO A 159 -4.13 -4.80 10.65
CA PRO A 159 -4.31 -3.59 9.88
C PRO A 159 -4.04 -2.37 10.74
N THR A 160 -3.12 -1.54 10.28
CA THR A 160 -2.58 -0.45 11.06
C THR A 160 -2.90 0.85 10.36
N VAL A 161 -3.60 1.74 11.05
CA VAL A 161 -3.91 3.08 10.54
C VAL A 161 -3.06 4.08 11.30
N VAL A 162 -2.24 4.85 10.59
CA VAL A 162 -1.31 5.81 11.18
C VAL A 162 -1.63 7.21 10.67
N LEU A 163 -1.88 8.15 11.59
CA LEU A 163 -1.95 9.57 11.26
C LEU A 163 -0.54 10.14 11.20
N VAL A 164 -0.15 10.66 10.04
CA VAL A 164 1.18 11.21 9.80
C VAL A 164 1.09 12.67 9.36
N LYS A 165 2.21 13.37 9.47
CA LYS A 165 2.45 14.68 8.86
C LYS A 165 3.32 14.52 7.62
N GLU A 166 3.40 15.57 6.80
CA GLU A 166 4.34 15.59 5.68
C GLU A 166 5.78 15.35 6.15
N GLY A 167 6.55 14.61 5.35
CA GLY A 167 7.93 14.23 5.67
C GLY A 167 8.07 13.00 6.58
N ASP A 168 6.96 12.33 6.94
CA ASP A 168 7.05 11.04 7.63
C ASP A 168 7.55 9.94 6.69
N VAL A 169 8.37 9.03 7.21
CA VAL A 169 8.97 7.92 6.47
C VAL A 169 7.92 7.00 5.83
N LEU A 170 6.70 6.94 6.38
CA LEU A 170 5.62 6.13 5.82
C LEU A 170 5.07 6.67 4.49
N LEU A 171 5.40 7.91 4.10
CA LEU A 171 4.97 8.51 2.83
C LEU A 171 5.95 8.28 1.67
N GLU A 172 7.14 7.77 1.97
CA GLU A 172 8.18 7.56 0.96
C GLU A 172 7.90 6.33 0.07
N PRO A 173 7.70 5.11 0.61
CA PRO A 173 7.56 3.91 -0.20
C PRO A 173 6.11 3.54 -0.50
N GLU A 174 5.92 2.69 -1.51
CA GLU A 174 4.75 1.84 -1.57
C GLU A 174 4.75 0.84 -0.38
N THR A 175 3.76 0.96 0.50
CA THR A 175 3.63 0.07 1.68
C THR A 175 3.39 -1.41 1.35
N PHE A 176 2.73 -1.72 0.21
CA PHE A 176 2.38 -3.08 -0.27
C PHE A 176 1.99 -4.05 0.86
N GLY A 177 1.10 -3.59 1.74
CA GLY A 177 0.73 -4.29 2.95
C GLY A 177 -0.34 -3.54 3.75
N LEU A 178 -0.43 -3.80 5.04
CA LEU A 178 -1.59 -3.49 5.88
C LEU A 178 -1.52 -2.14 6.62
N ILE A 179 -0.54 -1.31 6.30
CA ILE A 179 -0.40 0.04 6.85
C ILE A 179 -1.10 1.04 5.93
N LEU A 180 -2.19 1.65 6.41
CA LEU A 180 -2.82 2.80 5.79
C LEU A 180 -2.34 4.06 6.51
N THR A 181 -1.77 5.02 5.79
CA THR A 181 -1.48 6.32 6.39
C THR A 181 -2.59 7.30 6.11
N ILE A 182 -2.94 8.10 7.10
CA ILE A 182 -3.81 9.26 6.95
C ILE A 182 -2.92 10.49 7.04
N VAL A 183 -3.02 11.38 6.07
CA VAL A 183 -2.32 12.66 6.07
C VAL A 183 -3.35 13.76 6.23
N ASP A 184 -3.30 14.47 7.36
CA ASP A 184 -4.08 15.70 7.46
C ASP A 184 -3.39 16.79 6.64
N LEU A 185 -4.16 17.36 5.72
CA LEU A 185 -3.74 18.43 4.83
C LEU A 185 -4.91 19.39 4.64
N LYS A 186 -4.63 20.66 4.38
CA LYS A 186 -5.68 21.61 3.97
C LYS A 186 -6.21 21.19 2.60
N GLU A 187 -7.53 21.30 2.38
CA GLU A 187 -8.21 20.86 1.14
C GLU A 187 -7.63 21.51 -0.12
N GLU A 188 -7.15 22.75 0.02
CA GLU A 188 -6.48 23.46 -1.05
C GLU A 188 -5.21 22.71 -1.50
N GLY A 189 -5.21 22.26 -2.76
CA GLY A 189 -4.07 21.58 -3.36
C GLY A 189 -4.05 20.05 -3.22
N PHE A 190 -5.12 19.41 -2.72
CA PHE A 190 -5.20 17.94 -2.62
C PHE A 190 -4.86 17.21 -3.92
N VAL A 191 -5.43 17.64 -5.05
CA VAL A 191 -5.19 17.01 -6.35
C VAL A 191 -3.72 17.17 -6.75
N ARG A 192 -3.14 18.36 -6.53
CA ARG A 192 -1.74 18.61 -6.86
C ARG A 192 -0.81 17.75 -6.01
N LYS A 193 -1.04 17.73 -4.70
CA LYS A 193 -0.29 16.88 -3.77
C LYS A 193 -0.42 15.40 -4.14
N ALA A 194 -1.61 15.00 -4.56
CA ALA A 194 -1.86 13.63 -4.97
C ALA A 194 -1.03 13.27 -6.22
N CYS A 195 -0.99 14.14 -7.23
CA CYS A 195 -0.13 13.96 -8.39
C CYS A 195 1.35 13.87 -8.01
N ASP A 196 1.82 14.74 -7.11
CA ASP A 196 3.23 14.76 -6.69
C ASP A 196 3.63 13.50 -5.89
N TRP A 197 2.66 12.83 -5.25
CA TRP A 197 2.91 11.64 -4.44
C TRP A 197 2.60 10.31 -5.14
N CYS A 198 1.74 10.29 -6.15
CA CYS A 198 1.48 9.07 -6.92
C CYS A 198 2.70 8.60 -7.72
N VAL A 199 3.66 9.49 -8.00
CA VAL A 199 4.81 9.23 -8.87
C VAL A 199 6.09 9.20 -8.03
N SER A 200 6.59 7.99 -7.72
CA SER A 200 7.95 7.80 -7.20
C SER A 200 8.48 6.42 -7.54
#